data_AF-A0A0N1HRD6-F1
#
_entry.id   AF-A0A0N1HRD6-F1
#
_cell.length_a   1.000
_cell.length_b   1.000
_cell.length_c   1.000
_cell.angle_alpha   90.00
_cell.angle_beta   90.00
_cell.angle_gamma   90.00
#
_symmetry.space_group_name_H-M   'P 1'
#
loop_
_entity.id
_entity.type
_entity.pdbx_description
1 polymer ?
#
loop_
_entity_poly.entity_id
_entity_poly.type
_entity_poly.pdbx_seq_one_letter_code
_entity_poly.pdbx_strand_id
1 'polypeptide(L)'
;MFDVDAQQEAALSDPVYMLKLYKRVAYGLVPRLEPGGQRCFLKAFLSVDRHYSASKDSPVEPRAAAAAVSSVFPPSVISHKDAGLLLHVLPIEGCSVKTPCSAFERGVRLGDVLFALRELIPFHTWQVSAIIKTVRAVVEKCAVMSPFEEHVVDLLDWESNQRRPSGESPPPLLKQEAIFFFDRVCGLSSSQSQAVLRYVECQPSADADAGGAGAPSYDVQLLHQLLFSEVIPAVAEYPLLMGRFAEAYLDSGEPALRPTGSLALHSSLTSVELTYPASAQHIPLDLDFGPLARAELSPRQFFYLCNSAQVNFEQRESDQLFYYLKKDHNALEGVLVSDLIAAFRQYFPPVRMSMLELVQAATVNWLRRSAADSLVFVRLYSSLKEWGTSRIPIQDFVRTFRNAGVPGGLTGVLDIELEWLRLKAPTRVDLLLMLCTPVPASRTAVIRKLFERLDTADEGCVHGDTYLRRFLPDRVEGASVRRLVVPWKNALEAYVGELHEETLEYELFAYFWYMVSAGVEDDPTFTMAIWQGFGLADDSRRLRRG
;
A
#
# COMPACT_ATOMS: atom_id res chain seq x y z
N MET A 1 9.84 25.88 -1.74
CA MET A 1 9.03 25.24 -0.70
C MET A 1 7.65 25.88 -0.78
N PHE A 2 6.58 25.10 -0.85
CA PHE A 2 5.22 25.65 -0.79
C PHE A 2 5.03 26.21 0.65
N ASP A 3 4.27 27.29 0.85
CA ASP A 3 4.01 27.84 2.19
C ASP A 3 2.77 27.14 2.78
N VAL A 4 2.86 26.65 4.02
CA VAL A 4 1.78 26.00 4.76
C VAL A 4 1.23 26.98 5.81
N ASP A 5 -0.08 27.14 5.93
CA ASP A 5 -0.71 27.81 7.06
C ASP A 5 -1.02 26.83 8.22
N ALA A 6 -1.35 27.35 9.41
CA ALA A 6 -1.63 26.51 10.58
C ALA A 6 -2.83 25.54 10.38
N GLN A 7 -3.80 25.88 9.53
CA GLN A 7 -4.92 24.97 9.22
C GLN A 7 -4.45 23.82 8.31
N GLN A 8 -3.57 24.13 7.37
CA GLN A 8 -2.96 23.16 6.48
C GLN A 8 -1.99 22.24 7.24
N GLU A 9 -1.23 22.75 8.21
CA GLU A 9 -0.41 21.91 9.11
C GLU A 9 -1.26 20.94 9.93
N ALA A 10 -2.40 21.42 10.46
CA ALA A 10 -3.36 20.57 11.15
C ALA A 10 -3.97 19.49 10.22
N ALA A 11 -4.23 19.82 8.96
CA ALA A 11 -4.72 18.86 7.98
C ALA A 11 -3.66 17.82 7.58
N LEU A 12 -2.40 18.22 7.42
CA LEU A 12 -1.26 17.33 7.12
C LEU A 12 -0.98 16.34 8.26
N SER A 13 -1.29 16.73 9.50
CA SER A 13 -1.11 15.88 10.68
C SER A 13 -2.31 14.98 11.00
N ASP A 14 -3.47 15.15 10.35
CA ASP A 14 -4.60 14.22 10.48
C ASP A 14 -4.52 13.11 9.41
N PRO A 15 -4.11 11.87 9.77
CA PRO A 15 -3.99 10.78 8.82
C PRO A 15 -5.34 10.36 8.20
N VAL A 16 -6.46 10.58 8.90
CA VAL A 16 -7.79 10.29 8.33
C VAL A 16 -8.13 11.27 7.21
N TYR A 17 -7.80 12.55 7.40
CA TYR A 17 -7.98 13.56 6.35
C TYR A 17 -7.06 13.26 5.16
N MET A 18 -5.78 12.97 5.42
CA MET A 18 -4.80 12.69 4.37
C MET A 18 -5.15 11.44 3.54
N LEU A 19 -5.62 10.35 4.19
CA LEU A 19 -6.09 9.16 3.47
C LEU A 19 -7.29 9.48 2.58
N LYS A 20 -8.26 10.26 3.07
CA LYS A 20 -9.41 10.73 2.28
C LYS A 20 -8.98 11.61 1.12
N LEU A 21 -8.01 12.50 1.31
CA LEU A 21 -7.48 13.34 0.24
C LEU A 21 -6.81 12.49 -0.84
N TYR A 22 -5.94 11.54 -0.46
CA TYR A 22 -5.29 10.62 -1.40
C TYR A 22 -6.33 9.88 -2.25
N LYS A 23 -7.37 9.31 -1.64
CA LYS A 23 -8.44 8.62 -2.37
C LYS A 23 -9.22 9.54 -3.29
N ARG A 24 -9.59 10.74 -2.82
CA ARG A 24 -10.27 11.74 -3.67
C ARG A 24 -9.44 12.10 -4.90
N VAL A 25 -8.13 12.22 -4.74
CA VAL A 25 -7.20 12.49 -5.85
C VAL A 25 -7.14 11.28 -6.78
N ALA A 26 -6.76 10.11 -6.27
CA ALA A 26 -6.51 8.91 -7.06
C ALA A 26 -7.77 8.45 -7.84
N TYR A 27 -8.90 8.30 -7.15
CA TYR A 27 -10.16 7.89 -7.76
C TYR A 27 -10.88 9.04 -8.48
N GLY A 28 -10.59 10.30 -8.13
CA GLY A 28 -11.09 11.47 -8.84
C GLY A 28 -10.41 11.72 -10.18
N LEU A 29 -9.12 11.35 -10.31
CA LEU A 29 -8.38 11.44 -11.58
C LEU A 29 -8.85 10.43 -12.63
N VAL A 30 -9.33 9.27 -12.18
CA VAL A 30 -9.80 8.17 -13.04
C VAL A 30 -11.25 7.86 -12.69
N PRO A 31 -12.19 8.82 -12.93
CA PRO A 31 -13.58 8.59 -12.60
C PRO A 31 -14.16 7.50 -13.48
N ARG A 32 -15.09 6.73 -12.93
CA ARG A 32 -15.99 5.91 -13.73
C ARG A 32 -17.09 6.81 -14.27
N LEU A 33 -17.09 7.04 -15.58
CA LEU A 33 -18.11 7.87 -16.24
C LEU A 33 -19.51 7.25 -16.11
N GLU A 34 -19.62 5.92 -16.10
CA GLU A 34 -20.86 5.16 -15.92
C GLU A 34 -20.60 3.82 -15.20
N PRO A 35 -21.59 3.22 -14.52
CA PRO A 35 -21.48 1.86 -14.00
C PRO A 35 -21.17 0.87 -15.13
N GLY A 36 -19.93 0.34 -15.17
CA GLY A 36 -19.49 -0.56 -16.24
C GLY A 36 -18.75 0.11 -17.41
N GLY A 37 -18.53 1.43 -17.36
CA GLY A 37 -17.71 2.15 -18.34
C GLY A 37 -16.22 1.84 -18.21
N GLN A 38 -15.47 2.06 -19.30
CA GLN A 38 -14.01 1.94 -19.28
C GLN A 38 -13.37 2.99 -18.38
N ARG A 39 -12.29 2.61 -17.70
CA ARG A 39 -11.46 3.57 -16.96
C ARG A 39 -10.84 4.55 -17.95
N CYS A 40 -10.91 5.83 -17.63
CA CYS A 40 -10.20 6.87 -18.35
C CYS A 40 -9.80 7.99 -17.40
N PHE A 41 -8.67 8.62 -17.69
CA PHE A 41 -8.31 9.86 -17.02
C PHE A 41 -9.35 10.95 -17.29
N LEU A 42 -9.49 11.87 -16.33
CA LEU A 42 -10.22 13.12 -16.53
C LEU A 42 -9.73 13.80 -17.82
N LYS A 43 -10.69 14.24 -18.66
CA LYS A 43 -10.37 15.01 -19.87
C LYS A 43 -9.56 16.27 -19.56
N ALA A 44 -9.83 16.90 -18.42
CA ALA A 44 -9.05 18.04 -17.92
C ALA A 44 -7.59 17.65 -17.63
N PHE A 45 -7.36 16.53 -16.92
CA PHE A 45 -6.01 15.99 -16.70
C PHE A 45 -5.28 15.76 -18.03
N LEU A 46 -5.88 15.00 -18.95
CA LEU A 46 -5.28 14.71 -20.26
C LEU A 46 -4.99 15.98 -21.05
N SER A 47 -5.90 16.97 -20.96
CA SER A 47 -5.72 18.25 -21.64
C SER A 47 -4.57 19.06 -21.05
N VAL A 48 -4.34 19.03 -19.74
CA VAL A 48 -3.18 19.69 -19.12
C VAL A 48 -1.91 18.91 -19.47
N ASP A 49 -1.93 17.60 -19.28
CA ASP A 49 -0.78 16.71 -19.43
C ASP A 49 -0.14 16.77 -20.83
N ARG A 50 -0.95 16.79 -21.89
CA ARG A 50 -0.45 16.89 -23.27
C ARG A 50 0.33 18.18 -23.59
N HIS A 51 0.15 19.25 -22.81
CA HIS A 51 0.89 20.51 -23.04
C HIS A 51 2.30 20.47 -22.46
N TYR A 52 2.56 19.57 -21.49
CA TYR A 52 3.84 19.44 -20.82
C TYR A 52 4.60 18.22 -21.36
N SER A 53 5.12 18.38 -22.57
CA SER A 53 6.09 17.43 -23.12
C SER A 53 7.48 17.72 -22.54
N ALA A 54 8.32 16.70 -22.40
CA ALA A 54 9.60 16.84 -21.70
C ALA A 54 10.53 17.88 -22.34
N SER A 55 10.46 18.06 -23.66
CA SER A 55 11.21 19.11 -24.38
C SER A 55 10.68 20.54 -24.15
N LYS A 56 9.49 20.70 -23.56
CA LYS A 56 8.82 21.99 -23.29
C LYS A 56 8.58 22.24 -21.80
N ASP A 57 8.93 21.28 -20.93
CA ASP A 57 8.69 21.37 -19.50
C ASP A 57 9.70 22.32 -18.86
N SER A 58 9.31 23.59 -18.73
CA SER A 58 10.08 24.62 -18.04
C SER A 58 9.66 24.71 -16.57
N PRO A 59 10.60 24.89 -15.61
CA PRO A 59 10.25 25.12 -14.22
C PRO A 59 9.33 26.35 -14.06
N VAL A 60 8.28 26.21 -13.25
CA VAL A 60 7.32 27.30 -12.94
C VAL A 60 7.31 27.61 -11.44
N GLU A 61 6.76 28.77 -11.08
CA GLU A 61 6.59 29.10 -9.67
C GLU A 61 5.58 28.16 -8.98
N PRO A 62 5.76 27.86 -7.67
CA PRO A 62 4.84 27.03 -6.89
C PRO A 62 3.36 27.42 -7.00
N ARG A 63 3.06 28.73 -7.08
CA ARG A 63 1.68 29.23 -7.24
C ARG A 63 1.10 28.89 -8.61
N ALA A 64 1.90 28.97 -9.66
CA ALA A 64 1.49 28.56 -11.00
C ALA A 64 1.28 27.04 -11.07
N ALA A 65 2.12 26.27 -10.39
CA ALA A 65 1.93 24.83 -10.27
C ALA A 65 0.62 24.47 -9.54
N ALA A 66 0.31 25.16 -8.44
CA ALA A 66 -0.97 24.98 -7.72
C ALA A 66 -2.19 25.33 -8.58
N ALA A 67 -2.11 26.40 -9.37
CA ALA A 67 -3.17 26.77 -10.30
C ALA A 67 -3.37 25.70 -11.40
N ALA A 68 -2.28 25.17 -11.96
CA ALA A 68 -2.33 24.10 -12.95
C ALA A 68 -2.95 22.82 -12.39
N VAL A 69 -2.52 22.37 -11.19
CA VAL A 69 -3.13 21.22 -10.51
C VAL A 69 -4.59 21.47 -10.20
N SER A 70 -4.96 22.67 -9.73
CA SER A 70 -6.37 23.00 -9.45
C SER A 70 -7.24 22.92 -10.70
N SER A 71 -6.69 23.19 -11.89
CA SER A 71 -7.41 23.10 -13.17
C SER A 71 -7.66 21.67 -13.66
N VAL A 72 -6.92 20.69 -13.13
CA VAL A 72 -7.07 19.27 -13.45
C VAL A 72 -8.35 18.69 -12.85
N PHE A 73 -8.73 19.18 -11.66
CA PHE A 73 -9.82 18.61 -10.87
C PHE A 73 -11.07 19.50 -10.91
N PRO A 74 -12.27 18.91 -10.96
CA PRO A 74 -13.48 19.64 -10.65
C PRO A 74 -13.41 20.18 -9.20
N PRO A 75 -13.97 21.38 -8.92
CA PRO A 75 -13.99 21.95 -7.57
C PRO A 75 -14.71 21.06 -6.53
N SER A 76 -15.58 20.16 -6.99
CA SER A 76 -16.26 19.16 -6.15
C SER A 76 -15.34 18.03 -5.65
N VAL A 77 -14.19 17.81 -6.30
CA VAL A 77 -13.23 16.75 -5.96
C VAL A 77 -12.11 17.30 -5.08
N ILE A 78 -11.51 18.42 -5.50
CA ILE A 78 -10.39 19.07 -4.82
C ILE A 78 -10.66 20.58 -4.72
N SER A 79 -10.56 21.11 -3.50
CA SER A 79 -10.57 22.55 -3.27
C SER A 79 -9.21 23.16 -3.64
N HIS A 80 -9.15 24.46 -3.92
CA HIS A 80 -7.85 25.14 -4.15
C HIS A 80 -6.90 24.98 -2.94
N LYS A 81 -7.43 24.87 -1.71
CA LYS A 81 -6.62 24.60 -0.51
C LYS A 81 -6.03 23.18 -0.53
N ASP A 82 -6.84 22.20 -0.92
CA ASP A 82 -6.45 20.79 -1.05
C ASP A 82 -5.38 20.60 -2.15
N ALA A 83 -5.43 21.39 -3.23
CA ALA A 83 -4.41 21.37 -4.28
C ALA A 83 -3.03 21.84 -3.80
N GLY A 84 -3.00 22.89 -2.96
CA GLY A 84 -1.75 23.34 -2.31
C GLY A 84 -1.19 22.27 -1.38
N LEU A 85 -2.04 21.67 -0.54
CA LEU A 85 -1.68 20.54 0.33
C LEU A 85 -1.13 19.35 -0.44
N LEU A 86 -1.76 18.99 -1.56
CA LEU A 86 -1.31 17.89 -2.40
C LEU A 86 0.12 18.08 -2.88
N LEU A 87 0.47 19.29 -3.36
CA LEU A 87 1.81 19.62 -3.82
C LEU A 87 2.89 19.55 -2.75
N HIS A 88 2.53 19.66 -1.47
CA HIS A 88 3.45 19.47 -0.36
C HIS A 88 3.81 18.01 -0.11
N VAL A 89 2.91 17.08 -0.42
CA VAL A 89 3.03 15.67 -0.05
C VAL A 89 3.43 14.81 -1.25
N LEU A 90 3.24 15.31 -2.47
CA LEU A 90 3.73 14.64 -3.67
C LEU A 90 5.26 14.49 -3.62
N PRO A 91 5.80 13.30 -3.94
CA PRO A 91 7.24 13.06 -4.01
C PRO A 91 7.79 13.68 -5.30
N ILE A 92 7.74 15.00 -5.41
CA ILE A 92 8.34 15.75 -6.51
C ILE A 92 9.82 15.83 -6.16
N GLU A 93 10.70 15.37 -7.05
CA GLU A 93 12.14 15.56 -6.88
C GLU A 93 12.42 17.06 -6.74
N GLY A 94 12.61 17.50 -5.51
CA GLY A 94 13.09 18.84 -5.24
C GLY A 94 14.52 18.91 -5.75
N CYS A 95 14.88 20.02 -6.39
CA CYS A 95 16.26 20.38 -6.68
C CYS A 95 17.03 20.53 -5.34
N SER A 96 17.39 19.40 -4.74
CA SER A 96 18.18 19.26 -3.53
C SER A 96 19.65 19.25 -3.94
N VAL A 97 20.07 20.31 -4.64
CA VAL A 97 21.49 20.59 -4.81
C VAL A 97 21.79 21.85 -4.02
N LYS A 98 22.55 21.68 -2.94
CA LYS A 98 23.22 22.74 -2.20
C LYS A 98 24.33 23.35 -3.07
N THR A 99 24.00 23.80 -4.27
CA THR A 99 24.88 24.61 -5.12
C THR A 99 24.21 25.95 -5.39
N PRO A 100 24.94 27.06 -5.30
CA PRO A 100 24.41 28.39 -5.57
C PRO A 100 24.30 28.58 -7.09
N CYS A 101 23.32 27.93 -7.71
CA CYS A 101 22.94 28.20 -9.10
C CYS A 101 21.61 28.95 -9.15
N SER A 102 21.47 29.71 -10.23
CA SER A 102 20.58 30.86 -10.41
C SER A 102 19.14 30.73 -9.89
N ALA A 103 18.53 31.85 -9.53
CA ALA A 103 17.14 31.93 -9.02
C ALA A 103 16.08 31.33 -9.98
N PHE A 104 16.42 31.07 -11.24
CA PHE A 104 15.53 30.49 -12.26
C PHE A 104 15.50 28.95 -12.29
N GLU A 105 16.41 28.27 -11.60
CA GLU A 105 16.40 26.79 -11.49
C GLU A 105 15.62 26.28 -10.27
N ARG A 106 15.04 27.17 -9.45
CA ARG A 106 14.25 26.84 -8.25
C ARG A 106 12.73 26.74 -8.51
N GLY A 107 12.33 26.40 -9.74
CA GLY A 107 10.93 26.21 -10.10
C GLY A 107 10.49 24.74 -9.97
N VAL A 108 9.18 24.51 -9.95
CA VAL A 108 8.54 23.20 -10.00
C VAL A 108 8.31 22.83 -11.46
N ARG A 109 8.75 21.66 -11.90
CA ARG A 109 8.45 21.13 -13.24
C ARG A 109 7.07 20.50 -13.23
N LEU A 110 6.22 20.88 -14.18
CA LEU A 110 4.83 20.41 -14.20
C LEU A 110 4.72 18.97 -14.70
N GLY A 111 5.64 18.52 -15.56
CA GLY A 111 5.72 17.12 -15.95
C GLY A 111 5.92 16.19 -14.74
N ASP A 112 6.78 16.59 -13.79
CA ASP A 112 7.06 15.81 -12.57
C ASP A 112 5.87 15.79 -11.61
N VAL A 113 5.14 16.91 -11.50
CA VAL A 113 3.88 16.97 -10.72
C VAL A 113 2.83 16.03 -11.33
N LEU A 114 2.65 16.09 -12.65
CA LEU A 114 1.66 15.26 -13.37
C LEU A 114 2.04 13.77 -13.30
N PHE A 115 3.34 13.45 -13.36
CA PHE A 115 3.83 12.10 -13.11
C PHE A 115 3.57 11.66 -11.67
N ALA A 116 3.85 12.49 -10.68
CA ALA A 116 3.56 12.17 -9.29
C ALA A 116 2.06 11.93 -9.06
N LEU A 117 1.17 12.67 -9.74
CA LEU A 117 -0.28 12.41 -9.74
C LEU A 117 -0.65 11.07 -10.37
N ARG A 118 0.00 10.67 -11.47
CA ARG A 118 -0.16 9.33 -12.07
C ARG A 118 0.24 8.22 -11.09
N GLU A 119 1.31 8.47 -10.35
CA GLU A 119 1.85 7.52 -9.38
C GLU A 119 0.99 7.38 -8.11
N LEU A 120 0.06 8.30 -7.86
CA LEU A 120 -0.95 8.12 -6.81
C LEU A 120 -2.08 7.17 -7.23
N ILE A 121 -2.24 6.91 -8.53
CA ILE A 121 -3.32 6.06 -9.03
C ILE A 121 -2.84 4.61 -8.97
N PRO A 122 -3.58 3.71 -8.30
CA PRO A 122 -3.13 2.34 -8.09
C PRO A 122 -3.31 1.44 -9.34
N PHE A 123 -3.41 2.02 -10.54
CA PHE A 123 -3.69 1.33 -11.81
C PHE A 123 -2.50 1.45 -12.78
N HIS A 124 -1.28 1.16 -12.32
CA HIS A 124 -0.05 1.44 -13.07
C HIS A 124 0.08 0.59 -14.34
N THR A 125 -0.19 -0.71 -14.27
CA THR A 125 -0.10 -1.62 -15.43
C THR A 125 -1.18 -1.31 -16.47
N TRP A 126 -2.36 -0.85 -16.06
CA TRP A 126 -3.34 -0.27 -16.99
C TRP A 126 -2.79 0.96 -17.72
N GLN A 127 -2.18 1.91 -16.99
CA GLN A 127 -1.56 3.11 -17.59
C GLN A 127 -0.46 2.74 -18.57
N VAL A 128 0.47 1.87 -18.15
CA VAL A 128 1.61 1.43 -18.95
C VAL A 128 1.15 0.68 -20.20
N SER A 129 0.18 -0.24 -20.08
CA SER A 129 -0.37 -0.96 -21.23
C SER A 129 -0.99 -0.02 -22.27
N ALA A 130 -1.73 1.00 -21.82
CA ALA A 130 -2.32 2.00 -22.72
C ALA A 130 -1.25 2.83 -23.45
N ILE A 131 -0.16 3.19 -22.75
CA ILE A 131 0.96 3.93 -23.35
C ILE A 131 1.71 3.05 -24.35
N ILE A 132 2.02 1.79 -24.01
CA ILE A 132 2.69 0.84 -24.90
C ILE A 132 1.88 0.63 -26.17
N LYS A 133 0.56 0.41 -26.06
CA LYS A 133 -0.33 0.28 -27.24
C LYS A 133 -0.25 1.52 -28.14
N THR A 134 -0.13 2.71 -27.55
CA THR A 134 0.03 3.97 -28.31
C THR A 134 1.38 4.04 -29.02
N VAL A 135 2.48 3.73 -28.33
CA VAL A 135 3.84 3.74 -28.90
C VAL A 135 3.95 2.74 -30.04
N ARG A 136 3.52 1.49 -29.83
CA ARG A 136 3.56 0.44 -30.84
C ARG A 136 2.79 0.81 -32.10
N ALA A 137 1.60 1.39 -31.96
CA ALA A 137 0.80 1.84 -33.10
C ALA A 137 1.47 2.96 -33.92
N VAL A 138 2.43 3.70 -33.33
CA VAL A 138 3.28 4.67 -34.04
C VAL A 138 4.45 3.95 -34.70
N VAL A 139 5.17 3.11 -33.95
CA VAL A 139 6.32 2.32 -34.45
C VAL A 139 5.93 1.47 -35.65
N GLU A 140 4.80 0.76 -35.61
CA GLU A 140 4.29 -0.08 -36.71
C GLU A 140 3.99 0.72 -38.00
N LYS A 141 3.75 2.04 -37.90
CA LYS A 141 3.53 2.93 -39.05
C LYS A 141 4.82 3.55 -39.58
N CYS A 142 5.90 3.50 -38.79
CA CYS A 142 7.19 4.04 -39.18
C CYS A 142 7.91 3.04 -40.08
N ALA A 143 8.30 3.50 -41.28
CA ALA A 143 9.04 2.66 -42.23
C ALA A 143 10.54 2.57 -41.94
N VAL A 144 11.04 3.39 -41.00
CA VAL A 144 12.46 3.52 -40.68
C VAL A 144 12.63 3.39 -39.17
N MET A 145 13.62 2.60 -38.77
CA MET A 145 14.04 2.41 -37.39
C MET A 145 14.47 3.75 -36.79
N SER A 146 13.99 4.08 -35.59
CA SER A 146 14.39 5.33 -34.93
C SER A 146 15.81 5.20 -34.33
N PRO A 147 16.61 6.27 -34.20
CA PRO A 147 17.95 6.18 -33.59
C PRO A 147 17.95 5.55 -32.19
N PHE A 148 16.87 5.76 -31.43
CA PHE A 148 16.69 5.15 -30.12
C PHE A 148 16.45 3.63 -30.21
N GLU A 149 15.65 3.19 -31.18
CA GLU A 149 15.43 1.78 -31.47
C GLU A 149 16.72 1.09 -31.95
N GLU A 150 17.52 1.75 -32.79
CA GLU A 150 18.83 1.23 -33.21
C GLU A 150 19.74 1.01 -32.00
N HIS A 151 19.82 2.00 -31.10
CA HIS A 151 20.62 1.91 -29.88
C HIS A 151 20.15 0.76 -28.97
N VAL A 152 18.83 0.59 -28.79
CA VAL A 152 18.26 -0.52 -28.00
C VAL A 152 18.62 -1.88 -28.61
N VAL A 153 18.52 -2.03 -29.93
CA VAL A 153 18.91 -3.28 -30.63
C VAL A 153 20.41 -3.53 -30.51
N ASP A 154 21.24 -2.50 -30.66
CA ASP A 154 22.70 -2.62 -30.51
C ASP A 154 23.10 -3.07 -29.09
N LEU A 155 22.39 -2.62 -28.05
CA LEU A 155 22.63 -3.06 -26.68
C LEU A 155 22.27 -4.53 -26.47
N LEU A 156 21.17 -5.02 -27.05
CA LEU A 156 20.80 -6.44 -26.98
C LEU A 156 21.79 -7.35 -27.72
N ASP A 157 22.28 -6.90 -28.87
CA ASP A 157 23.33 -7.60 -29.63
C ASP A 157 24.65 -7.66 -28.83
N TRP A 158 24.89 -6.66 -27.97
CA TRP A 158 26.03 -6.63 -27.06
C TRP A 158 25.86 -7.61 -25.89
N GLU A 159 24.69 -7.61 -25.22
CA GLU A 159 24.38 -8.55 -24.12
C GLU A 159 24.41 -10.02 -24.57
N SER A 160 23.98 -10.28 -25.80
CA SER A 160 23.96 -11.61 -26.40
C SER A 160 25.32 -12.08 -26.96
N ASN A 161 26.39 -11.29 -26.75
CA ASN A 161 27.77 -11.56 -27.21
C ASN A 161 27.93 -11.73 -28.75
N GLN A 162 27.01 -11.19 -29.56
CA GLN A 162 27.04 -11.40 -31.01
C GLN A 162 27.98 -10.43 -31.76
N ARG A 163 28.43 -9.32 -31.14
CA ARG A 163 29.14 -8.21 -31.82
C ARG A 163 30.54 -7.79 -31.30
N ARG A 164 31.40 -8.72 -30.87
CA ARG A 164 32.90 -8.55 -30.71
C ARG A 164 33.43 -8.19 -29.30
N PRO A 165 34.73 -7.83 -29.14
CA PRO A 165 35.76 -8.56 -28.40
C PRO A 165 35.90 -8.09 -26.93
N SER A 166 36.51 -8.96 -26.12
CA SER A 166 36.75 -8.80 -24.68
C SER A 166 37.29 -7.42 -24.26
N GLY A 167 36.50 -6.64 -23.52
CA GLY A 167 37.00 -5.57 -22.65
C GLY A 167 36.22 -4.25 -22.65
N GLU A 168 35.39 -3.95 -23.66
CA GLU A 168 34.61 -2.69 -23.71
C GLU A 168 33.21 -2.88 -23.09
N SER A 169 32.77 -1.90 -22.28
CA SER A 169 31.43 -1.86 -21.70
C SER A 169 30.45 -1.15 -22.65
N PRO A 170 29.18 -1.60 -22.73
CA PRO A 170 28.16 -0.94 -23.54
C PRO A 170 27.95 0.52 -23.13
N PRO A 171 27.72 1.45 -24.09
CA PRO A 171 27.25 2.78 -23.77
C PRO A 171 25.90 2.63 -23.04
N PRO A 172 25.69 3.31 -21.92
CA PRO A 172 24.44 3.17 -21.19
C PRO A 172 23.28 3.78 -21.98
N LEU A 173 22.10 3.16 -21.88
CA LEU A 173 20.88 3.77 -22.38
C LEU A 173 20.59 5.07 -21.62
N LEU A 174 20.68 6.22 -22.29
CA LEU A 174 20.46 7.50 -21.63
C LEU A 174 18.97 7.79 -21.50
N LYS A 175 18.53 8.14 -20.28
CA LYS A 175 17.14 8.58 -19.99
C LYS A 175 16.64 9.63 -21.00
N GLN A 176 17.51 10.57 -21.37
CA GLN A 176 17.18 11.68 -22.26
C GLN A 176 16.87 11.23 -23.69
N GLU A 177 17.53 10.16 -24.18
CA GLU A 177 17.30 9.59 -25.51
C GLU A 177 15.91 8.97 -25.59
N ALA A 178 15.55 8.16 -24.59
CA ALA A 178 14.22 7.56 -24.49
C ALA A 178 13.13 8.64 -24.39
N ILE A 179 13.33 9.66 -23.55
CA ILE A 179 12.42 10.80 -23.43
C ILE A 179 12.25 11.52 -24.78
N PHE A 180 13.35 11.74 -25.52
CA PHE A 180 13.28 12.40 -26.82
C PHE A 180 12.47 11.56 -27.83
N PHE A 181 12.68 10.25 -27.87
CA PHE A 181 11.89 9.33 -28.70
C PHE A 181 10.40 9.41 -28.34
N PHE A 182 10.06 9.25 -27.06
CA PHE A 182 8.68 9.29 -26.60
C PHE A 182 7.98 10.63 -26.89
N ASP A 183 8.66 11.76 -26.67
CA ASP A 183 8.10 13.10 -26.93
C ASP A 183 8.00 13.38 -28.44
N ARG A 184 9.11 13.29 -29.17
CA ARG A 184 9.19 13.78 -30.56
C ARG A 184 8.65 12.82 -31.59
N VAL A 185 8.79 11.52 -31.38
CA VAL A 185 8.35 10.49 -32.32
C VAL A 185 6.95 10.02 -31.95
N CYS A 186 6.73 9.68 -30.68
CA CYS A 186 5.46 9.10 -30.23
C CYS A 186 4.43 10.14 -29.73
N GLY A 187 4.83 11.40 -29.53
CA GLY A 187 3.92 12.46 -29.07
C GLY A 187 3.44 12.30 -27.63
N LEU A 188 4.20 11.59 -26.79
CA LEU A 188 3.86 11.37 -25.38
C LEU A 188 4.16 12.61 -24.52
N SER A 189 3.36 12.81 -23.47
CA SER A 189 3.65 13.80 -22.42
C SER A 189 4.89 13.39 -21.61
N SER A 190 5.42 14.35 -20.83
CA SER A 190 6.51 14.07 -19.89
C SER A 190 6.10 12.98 -18.90
N SER A 191 4.88 13.05 -18.36
CA SER A 191 4.41 12.09 -17.36
C SER A 191 4.18 10.68 -17.93
N GLN A 192 3.75 10.56 -19.19
CA GLN A 192 3.64 9.27 -19.87
C GLN A 192 5.01 8.63 -20.12
N SER A 193 5.97 9.42 -20.60
CA SER A 193 7.35 8.97 -20.80
C SER A 193 7.97 8.45 -19.49
N GLN A 194 7.80 9.21 -18.40
CA GLN A 194 8.29 8.83 -17.07
C GLN A 194 7.62 7.55 -16.55
N ALA A 195 6.31 7.35 -16.78
CA ALA A 195 5.60 6.14 -16.38
C ALA A 195 6.13 4.87 -17.06
N VAL A 196 6.44 4.93 -18.37
CA VAL A 196 7.03 3.79 -19.08
C VAL A 196 8.45 3.52 -18.59
N LEU A 197 9.27 4.56 -18.45
CA LEU A 197 10.64 4.42 -17.97
C LEU A 197 10.72 3.86 -16.56
N ARG A 198 9.79 4.26 -15.69
CA ARG A 198 9.68 3.71 -14.33
C ARG A 198 9.30 2.23 -14.33
N TYR A 199 8.51 1.77 -15.31
CA TYR A 199 8.11 0.37 -15.42
C TYR A 199 9.27 -0.54 -15.85
N VAL A 200 10.17 -0.03 -16.70
CA VAL A 200 11.35 -0.77 -17.18
C VAL A 200 12.62 -0.48 -16.38
N GLU A 201 12.52 0.26 -15.27
CA GLU A 201 13.65 0.54 -14.40
C GLU A 201 14.06 -0.72 -13.63
N CYS A 202 15.34 -1.08 -13.69
CA CYS A 202 15.87 -2.21 -12.94
C CYS A 202 15.77 -1.93 -11.43
N GLN A 203 15.30 -2.90 -10.65
CA GLN A 203 15.33 -2.74 -9.19
C GLN A 203 16.78 -2.64 -8.69
N PRO A 204 17.04 -1.78 -7.68
CA PRO A 204 18.37 -1.72 -7.07
C PRO A 204 18.74 -3.10 -6.55
N SER A 205 19.82 -3.70 -7.06
CA SER A 205 20.31 -4.98 -6.53
C SER A 205 20.82 -4.74 -5.11
N ALA A 206 20.47 -5.62 -4.17
CA ALA A 206 20.94 -5.55 -2.78
C ALA A 206 22.48 -5.52 -2.64
N ASP A 207 23.21 -5.97 -3.68
CA ASP A 207 24.68 -5.95 -3.74
C ASP A 207 25.28 -4.62 -4.23
N ALA A 208 24.46 -3.61 -4.56
CA ALA A 208 24.91 -2.30 -5.07
C ALA A 208 25.17 -1.26 -3.97
N ASP A 209 25.33 -1.68 -2.72
CA ASP A 209 25.73 -0.80 -1.62
C ASP A 209 27.27 -0.70 -1.53
N ALA A 210 27.85 0.17 -2.37
CA ALA A 210 29.03 0.99 -2.01
C ALA A 210 29.43 1.92 -3.18
N GLY A 211 29.04 3.19 -3.09
CA GLY A 211 29.84 4.28 -3.66
C GLY A 211 29.56 4.70 -5.10
N GLY A 212 28.34 5.17 -5.38
CA GLY A 212 28.08 6.02 -6.54
C GLY A 212 26.60 6.21 -6.78
N ALA A 213 26.13 7.46 -6.81
CA ALA A 213 24.83 7.80 -7.37
C ALA A 213 24.88 7.54 -8.89
N GLY A 214 24.79 6.27 -9.29
CA GLY A 214 24.69 5.86 -10.68
C GLY A 214 23.35 6.29 -11.26
N ALA A 215 23.33 6.63 -12.54
CA ALA A 215 22.08 6.84 -13.27
C ALA A 215 21.22 5.55 -13.20
N PRO A 216 19.88 5.65 -13.18
CA PRO A 216 19.01 4.48 -13.18
C PRO A 216 19.32 3.59 -14.38
N SER A 217 19.47 2.29 -14.13
CA SER A 217 19.62 1.26 -15.16
C SER A 217 18.24 0.81 -15.62
N TYR A 218 18.07 0.60 -16.92
CA TYR A 218 16.82 0.15 -17.53
C TYR A 218 16.98 -1.26 -18.09
N ASP A 219 15.93 -2.08 -17.96
CA ASP A 219 15.83 -3.39 -18.59
C ASP A 219 15.61 -3.21 -20.09
N VAL A 220 16.72 -3.25 -20.83
CA VAL A 220 16.76 -3.05 -22.29
C VAL A 220 15.97 -4.15 -23.01
N GLN A 221 16.02 -5.38 -22.51
CA GLN A 221 15.29 -6.51 -23.08
C GLN A 221 13.78 -6.31 -22.95
N LEU A 222 13.30 -5.97 -21.76
CA LEU A 222 11.88 -5.68 -21.54
C LEU A 222 11.43 -4.48 -22.38
N LEU A 223 12.21 -3.41 -22.42
CA LEU A 223 11.92 -2.23 -23.22
C LEU A 223 11.76 -2.57 -24.72
N HIS A 224 12.69 -3.33 -25.29
CA HIS A 224 12.61 -3.79 -26.67
C HIS A 224 11.40 -4.69 -26.92
N GLN A 225 11.15 -5.65 -26.03
CA GLN A 225 10.02 -6.59 -26.12
C GLN A 225 8.68 -5.87 -26.12
N LEU A 226 8.54 -4.82 -25.32
CA LEU A 226 7.32 -4.04 -25.24
C LEU A 226 7.14 -3.11 -26.44
N LEU A 227 8.20 -2.40 -26.86
CA LEU A 227 8.07 -1.30 -27.82
C LEU A 227 8.32 -1.68 -29.28
N PHE A 228 9.28 -2.55 -29.56
CA PHE A 228 9.85 -2.73 -30.90
C PHE A 228 9.70 -4.15 -31.47
N SER A 229 9.48 -5.16 -30.63
CA SER A 229 9.25 -6.53 -31.11
C SER A 229 7.97 -6.61 -31.95
N GLU A 230 7.97 -7.39 -33.03
CA GLU A 230 6.81 -7.59 -33.92
C GLU A 230 5.57 -8.06 -33.13
N VAL A 231 5.77 -9.00 -32.20
CA VAL A 231 4.78 -9.44 -31.23
C VAL A 231 5.39 -9.36 -29.84
N ILE A 232 4.63 -8.88 -28.85
CA ILE A 232 5.09 -8.85 -27.46
C ILE A 232 5.18 -10.31 -26.97
N PRO A 233 6.36 -10.78 -26.55
CA PRO A 233 6.51 -12.14 -26.06
C PRO A 233 5.80 -12.33 -24.72
N ALA A 234 5.40 -13.58 -24.44
CA ALA A 234 4.66 -13.95 -23.23
C ALA A 234 5.31 -13.47 -21.92
N VAL A 235 6.65 -13.49 -21.85
CA VAL A 235 7.40 -13.05 -20.67
C VAL A 235 7.21 -11.56 -20.33
N ALA A 236 6.93 -10.73 -21.34
CA ALA A 236 6.66 -9.30 -21.17
C ALA A 236 5.15 -8.99 -21.12
N GLU A 237 4.34 -9.74 -21.87
CA GLU A 237 2.89 -9.52 -21.93
C GLU A 237 2.16 -10.03 -20.67
N TYR A 238 2.54 -11.21 -20.15
CA TYR A 238 1.89 -11.83 -18.99
C TYR A 238 1.87 -10.91 -17.75
N PRO A 239 2.99 -10.26 -17.34
CA PRO A 239 2.97 -9.30 -16.24
C PRO A 239 2.00 -8.13 -16.43
N LEU A 240 1.87 -7.61 -17.66
CA LEU A 240 0.96 -6.49 -17.96
C LEU A 240 -0.50 -6.92 -17.88
N LEU A 241 -0.83 -8.09 -18.44
CA LEU A 241 -2.19 -8.64 -18.37
C LEU A 241 -2.55 -9.02 -16.95
N MET A 242 -1.70 -9.79 -16.26
CA MET A 242 -2.00 -10.24 -14.90
C MET A 242 -2.04 -9.07 -13.90
N GLY A 243 -1.18 -8.06 -14.08
CA GLY A 243 -1.23 -6.81 -13.31
C GLY A 243 -2.55 -6.06 -13.53
N ARG A 244 -3.00 -5.89 -14.79
CA ARG A 244 -4.30 -5.25 -15.08
C ARG A 244 -5.47 -6.00 -14.47
N PHE A 245 -5.41 -7.33 -14.49
CA PHE A 245 -6.40 -8.19 -13.84
C PHE A 245 -6.41 -7.93 -12.33
N ALA A 246 -5.25 -7.95 -11.67
CA ALA A 246 -5.15 -7.71 -10.23
C ALA A 246 -5.61 -6.29 -9.84
N GLU A 247 -5.21 -5.28 -10.60
CA GLU A 247 -5.60 -3.88 -10.43
C GLU A 247 -7.12 -3.66 -10.51
N ALA A 248 -7.83 -4.50 -11.25
CA ALA A 248 -9.28 -4.37 -11.38
C ALA A 248 -10.04 -4.62 -10.08
N TYR A 249 -9.43 -5.36 -9.15
CA TYR A 249 -9.99 -5.63 -7.83
C TYR A 249 -9.65 -4.54 -6.78
N LEU A 250 -8.87 -3.52 -7.14
CA LEU A 250 -8.64 -2.34 -6.28
C LEU A 250 -9.78 -1.31 -6.34
N ASP A 251 -10.65 -1.45 -7.32
CA ASP A 251 -11.64 -0.43 -7.65
C ASP A 251 -12.84 -0.53 -6.73
N SER A 252 -13.09 0.51 -5.94
CA SER A 252 -14.27 0.58 -5.07
C SER A 252 -15.56 0.83 -5.84
N GLY A 253 -15.48 1.36 -7.08
CA GLY A 253 -16.59 1.44 -8.04
C GLY A 253 -17.92 2.05 -7.56
N GLU A 254 -17.91 2.90 -6.52
CA GLU A 254 -19.15 3.21 -5.77
C GLU A 254 -20.14 4.10 -6.54
N PRO A 255 -21.44 3.83 -6.36
CA PRO A 255 -22.17 4.47 -5.25
C PRO A 255 -22.48 3.58 -4.03
N ALA A 256 -22.11 2.30 -4.04
CA ALA A 256 -22.29 1.39 -2.90
C ALA A 256 -21.00 0.65 -2.53
N LEU A 257 -20.79 0.42 -1.22
CA LEU A 257 -19.67 -0.32 -0.64
C LEU A 257 -19.52 -1.71 -1.29
N ARG A 258 -18.57 -1.82 -2.22
CA ARG A 258 -18.15 -3.10 -2.81
C ARG A 258 -16.85 -3.57 -2.16
N PRO A 259 -16.66 -4.90 -2.02
CA PRO A 259 -15.39 -5.42 -1.56
C PRO A 259 -14.28 -5.03 -2.53
N THR A 260 -13.05 -4.91 -2.00
CA THR A 260 -11.82 -4.68 -2.79
C THR A 260 -10.78 -5.75 -2.42
N GLY A 261 -9.73 -5.89 -3.24
CA GLY A 261 -8.66 -6.86 -3.05
C GLY A 261 -9.12 -8.32 -3.18
N SER A 262 -8.54 -9.19 -2.35
CA SER A 262 -8.86 -10.62 -2.36
C SER A 262 -10.33 -10.91 -2.07
N LEU A 263 -11.01 -10.07 -1.27
CA LEU A 263 -12.45 -10.22 -1.02
C LEU A 263 -13.29 -9.99 -2.27
N ALA A 264 -12.86 -9.07 -3.13
CA ALA A 264 -13.53 -8.81 -4.39
C ALA A 264 -13.36 -9.98 -5.37
N LEU A 265 -12.13 -10.51 -5.48
CA LEU A 265 -11.86 -11.71 -6.27
C LEU A 265 -12.66 -12.91 -5.76
N HIS A 266 -12.69 -13.12 -4.44
CA HIS A 266 -13.48 -14.16 -3.82
C HIS A 266 -14.96 -14.03 -4.18
N SER A 267 -15.53 -12.84 -4.01
CA SER A 267 -16.93 -12.55 -4.37
C SER A 267 -17.21 -12.84 -5.85
N SER A 268 -16.31 -12.45 -6.74
CA SER A 268 -16.46 -12.71 -8.18
C SER A 268 -16.38 -14.21 -8.48
N LEU A 269 -15.43 -14.95 -7.90
CA LEU A 269 -15.32 -16.40 -8.07
C LEU A 269 -16.57 -17.14 -7.56
N THR A 270 -17.12 -16.73 -6.41
CA THR A 270 -18.36 -17.32 -5.88
C THR A 270 -19.60 -17.03 -6.72
N SER A 271 -19.55 -15.99 -7.56
CA SER A 271 -20.67 -15.62 -8.46
C SER A 271 -20.69 -16.44 -9.75
N VAL A 272 -19.65 -17.23 -10.01
CA VAL A 272 -19.52 -18.07 -11.20
C VAL A 272 -19.81 -19.52 -10.81
N GLU A 273 -20.53 -20.24 -11.65
CA GLU A 273 -20.72 -21.69 -11.48
C GLU A 273 -19.40 -22.41 -11.80
N LEU A 274 -18.67 -22.88 -10.79
CA LEU A 274 -17.36 -23.49 -10.96
C LEU A 274 -17.42 -25.03 -10.98
N THR A 275 -16.47 -25.67 -11.67
CA THR A 275 -16.29 -27.14 -11.65
C THR A 275 -15.21 -27.53 -10.66
N TYR A 276 -15.39 -28.66 -9.97
CA TYR A 276 -14.43 -29.21 -8.99
C TYR A 276 -13.89 -30.54 -9.50
N PRO A 277 -12.79 -30.54 -10.26
CA PRO A 277 -12.24 -31.77 -10.82
C PRO A 277 -11.72 -32.70 -9.71
N ALA A 278 -11.89 -34.00 -9.90
CA ALA A 278 -11.41 -35.00 -8.94
C ALA A 278 -9.88 -34.95 -8.77
N SER A 279 -9.16 -34.57 -9.83
CA SER A 279 -7.71 -34.35 -9.81
C SER A 279 -7.31 -33.30 -8.78
N ALA A 280 -8.12 -32.26 -8.51
CA ALA A 280 -7.78 -31.18 -7.58
C ALA A 280 -8.07 -31.47 -6.09
N GLN A 281 -8.61 -32.64 -5.74
CA GLN A 281 -8.98 -32.94 -4.34
C GLN A 281 -7.79 -32.95 -3.37
N HIS A 282 -6.59 -33.26 -3.87
CA HIS A 282 -5.35 -33.28 -3.08
C HIS A 282 -4.77 -31.87 -2.81
N ILE A 283 -5.24 -30.85 -3.53
CA ILE A 283 -4.76 -29.47 -3.35
C ILE A 283 -5.20 -28.98 -1.95
N PRO A 284 -4.30 -28.40 -1.13
CA PRO A 284 -4.69 -27.87 0.17
C PRO A 284 -5.71 -26.74 0.02
N LEU A 285 -6.57 -26.58 1.04
CA LEU A 285 -7.48 -25.45 1.09
C LEU A 285 -6.69 -24.16 1.25
N ASP A 286 -7.07 -23.13 0.50
CA ASP A 286 -6.48 -21.81 0.66
C ASP A 286 -7.02 -21.12 1.91
N LEU A 287 -6.20 -20.35 2.61
CA LEU A 287 -6.61 -19.63 3.82
C LEU A 287 -7.75 -18.62 3.56
N ASP A 288 -7.67 -17.90 2.44
CA ASP A 288 -8.59 -16.80 2.10
C ASP A 288 -9.73 -17.27 1.18
N PHE A 289 -9.48 -18.29 0.36
CA PHE A 289 -10.41 -18.78 -0.66
C PHE A 289 -10.99 -20.17 -0.37
N GLY A 290 -10.47 -20.87 0.65
CA GLY A 290 -10.99 -22.15 1.11
C GLY A 290 -11.07 -23.20 0.00
N PRO A 291 -12.23 -23.87 -0.16
CA PRO A 291 -12.43 -24.87 -1.21
C PRO A 291 -12.37 -24.34 -2.63
N LEU A 292 -12.58 -23.04 -2.85
CA LEU A 292 -12.53 -22.45 -4.20
C LEU A 292 -11.18 -22.69 -4.88
N ALA A 293 -10.10 -22.82 -4.12
CA ALA A 293 -8.77 -23.12 -4.68
C ALA A 293 -8.73 -24.45 -5.47
N ARG A 294 -9.65 -25.38 -5.19
CA ARG A 294 -9.79 -26.68 -5.88
C ARG A 294 -10.69 -26.62 -7.11
N ALA A 295 -11.30 -25.47 -7.36
CA ALA A 295 -12.17 -25.27 -8.51
C ALA A 295 -11.36 -24.98 -9.78
N GLU A 296 -12.05 -25.10 -10.91
CA GLU A 296 -11.51 -24.89 -12.25
C GLU A 296 -12.41 -23.93 -13.04
N LEU A 297 -11.77 -23.09 -13.84
CA LEU A 297 -12.39 -22.11 -14.73
C LEU A 297 -12.21 -22.56 -16.18
N SER A 298 -13.30 -22.69 -16.91
CA SER A 298 -13.29 -22.76 -18.38
C SER A 298 -12.95 -21.39 -19.00
N PRO A 299 -12.55 -21.34 -20.29
CA PRO A 299 -12.26 -20.07 -20.97
C PRO A 299 -13.43 -19.07 -20.91
N ARG A 300 -14.67 -19.55 -21.05
CA ARG A 300 -15.87 -18.70 -20.99
C ARG A 300 -16.10 -18.11 -19.60
N GLN A 301 -15.90 -18.91 -18.55
CA GLN A 301 -16.02 -18.46 -17.17
C GLN A 301 -14.91 -17.47 -16.82
N PHE A 302 -13.68 -17.69 -17.29
CA PHE A 302 -12.58 -16.76 -17.12
C PHE A 302 -12.85 -15.42 -17.83
N PHE A 303 -13.32 -15.45 -19.08
CA PHE A 303 -13.71 -14.23 -19.79
C PHE A 303 -14.85 -13.48 -19.07
N TYR A 304 -15.85 -14.20 -18.57
CA TYR A 304 -16.91 -13.61 -17.76
C TYR A 304 -16.35 -12.96 -16.48
N LEU A 305 -15.40 -13.62 -15.81
CA LEU A 305 -14.72 -13.08 -14.63
C LEU A 305 -14.02 -11.75 -14.97
N CYS A 306 -13.21 -11.72 -16.04
CA CYS A 306 -12.53 -10.51 -16.52
C CYS A 306 -13.50 -9.37 -16.84
N ASN A 307 -14.64 -9.66 -17.46
CA ASN A 307 -15.68 -8.67 -17.75
C ASN A 307 -16.38 -8.18 -16.49
N SER A 308 -16.71 -9.08 -15.56
CA SER A 308 -17.37 -8.74 -14.29
C SER A 308 -16.50 -7.85 -13.40
N ALA A 309 -15.19 -8.10 -13.40
CA ALA A 309 -14.18 -7.28 -12.72
C ALA A 309 -13.87 -5.98 -13.49
N GLN A 310 -14.38 -5.83 -14.72
CA GLN A 310 -14.17 -4.65 -15.56
C GLN A 310 -12.69 -4.39 -15.84
N VAL A 311 -11.96 -5.47 -16.14
CA VAL A 311 -10.55 -5.39 -16.57
C VAL A 311 -10.42 -4.71 -17.95
N ASN A 312 -11.52 -4.70 -18.73
CA ASN A 312 -11.60 -4.18 -20.10
C ASN A 312 -10.62 -4.89 -21.05
N PHE A 313 -10.54 -6.21 -20.93
CA PHE A 313 -9.80 -7.02 -21.89
C PHE A 313 -10.58 -7.17 -23.19
N GLU A 314 -9.87 -7.05 -24.31
CA GLU A 314 -10.32 -7.64 -25.57
C GLU A 314 -10.37 -9.17 -25.41
N GLN A 315 -11.23 -9.86 -26.18
CA GLN A 315 -11.34 -11.34 -26.12
C GLN A 315 -9.96 -12.00 -26.24
N ARG A 316 -9.12 -11.51 -27.16
CA ARG A 316 -7.75 -11.97 -27.36
C ARG A 316 -6.89 -11.86 -26.10
N GLU A 317 -6.95 -10.74 -25.38
CA GLU A 317 -6.16 -10.53 -24.15
C GLU A 317 -6.61 -11.51 -23.04
N SER A 318 -7.91 -11.74 -22.92
CA SER A 318 -8.44 -12.71 -21.97
C SER A 318 -8.05 -14.15 -22.31
N ASP A 319 -8.14 -14.54 -23.59
CA ASP A 319 -7.75 -15.87 -24.04
C ASP A 319 -6.24 -16.11 -23.84
N GLN A 320 -5.44 -15.07 -24.07
CA GLN A 320 -4.00 -15.12 -23.88
C GLN A 320 -3.63 -15.26 -22.39
N LEU A 321 -4.23 -14.46 -21.49
CA LEU A 321 -4.01 -14.60 -20.05
C LEU A 321 -4.49 -15.97 -19.53
N PHE A 322 -5.63 -16.46 -20.02
CA PHE A 322 -6.11 -17.81 -19.71
C PHE A 322 -5.06 -18.87 -20.08
N TYR A 323 -4.47 -18.75 -21.27
CA TYR A 323 -3.43 -19.68 -21.73
C TYR A 323 -2.15 -19.58 -20.90
N TYR A 324 -1.75 -18.38 -20.47
CA TYR A 324 -0.58 -18.18 -19.62
C TYR A 324 -0.75 -18.77 -18.22
N LEU A 325 -1.96 -18.71 -17.65
CA LEU A 325 -2.26 -19.29 -16.35
C LEU A 325 -2.33 -20.82 -16.36
N LYS A 326 -2.52 -21.41 -17.55
CA LYS A 326 -2.61 -22.86 -17.73
C LYS A 326 -1.21 -23.48 -17.68
N LYS A 327 -0.87 -24.14 -16.57
CA LYS A 327 0.43 -24.78 -16.36
C LYS A 327 0.74 -25.94 -17.31
N ASP A 328 -0.28 -26.63 -17.82
CA ASP A 328 -0.12 -27.74 -18.76
C ASP A 328 -0.82 -27.44 -20.09
N HIS A 329 -0.05 -26.94 -21.06
CA HIS A 329 -0.59 -26.51 -22.36
C HIS A 329 -1.35 -27.62 -23.09
N ASN A 330 -1.04 -28.89 -22.81
CA ASN A 330 -1.57 -30.07 -23.52
C ASN A 330 -2.78 -30.74 -22.84
N ALA A 331 -3.10 -30.43 -21.57
CA ALA A 331 -4.26 -31.00 -20.89
C ALA A 331 -5.54 -30.26 -21.30
N LEU A 332 -6.69 -30.94 -21.46
CA LEU A 332 -7.98 -30.30 -21.75
C LEU A 332 -8.59 -29.57 -20.54
N GLU A 333 -7.93 -29.64 -19.39
CA GLU A 333 -8.39 -29.07 -18.12
C GLU A 333 -8.13 -27.55 -18.15
N GLY A 334 -9.14 -26.77 -17.77
CA GLY A 334 -9.15 -25.32 -17.66
C GLY A 334 -8.18 -24.79 -16.61
N VAL A 335 -8.34 -23.52 -16.22
CA VAL A 335 -7.45 -22.88 -15.26
C VAL A 335 -7.89 -23.20 -13.85
N LEU A 336 -7.02 -23.85 -13.07
CA LEU A 336 -7.26 -24.05 -11.64
C LEU A 336 -7.29 -22.70 -10.93
N VAL A 337 -8.28 -22.52 -10.05
CA VAL A 337 -8.43 -21.28 -9.27
C VAL A 337 -7.23 -21.08 -8.34
N SER A 338 -6.56 -22.14 -7.86
CA SER A 338 -5.30 -22.02 -7.12
C SER A 338 -4.19 -21.32 -7.91
N ASP A 339 -4.10 -21.57 -9.22
CA ASP A 339 -3.09 -20.94 -10.09
C ASP A 339 -3.42 -19.47 -10.33
N LEU A 340 -4.70 -19.16 -10.54
CA LEU A 340 -5.18 -17.78 -10.61
C LEU A 340 -4.91 -17.02 -9.30
N ILE A 341 -5.17 -17.62 -8.12
CA ILE A 341 -4.90 -17.00 -6.82
C ILE A 341 -3.41 -16.76 -6.63
N ALA A 342 -2.56 -17.74 -6.97
CA ALA A 342 -1.11 -17.60 -6.88
C ALA A 342 -0.61 -16.45 -7.75
N ALA A 343 -1.07 -16.39 -9.01
CA ALA A 343 -0.77 -15.30 -9.92
C ALA A 343 -1.31 -13.96 -9.40
N PHE A 344 -2.55 -13.92 -8.88
CA PHE A 344 -3.16 -12.70 -8.36
C PHE A 344 -2.37 -12.13 -7.19
N ARG A 345 -1.88 -12.98 -6.28
CA ARG A 345 -1.02 -12.59 -5.16
C ARG A 345 0.36 -12.13 -5.62
N GLN A 346 0.93 -12.74 -6.66
CA GLN A 346 2.22 -12.34 -7.21
C GLN A 346 2.17 -10.94 -7.83
N TYR A 347 1.09 -10.62 -8.55
CA TYR A 347 0.88 -9.32 -9.19
C TYR A 347 -0.02 -8.39 -8.37
N PHE A 348 -0.23 -8.72 -7.10
CA PHE A 348 -1.03 -7.91 -6.20
C PHE A 348 -0.38 -6.53 -6.06
N PRO A 349 -1.11 -5.43 -6.30
CA PRO A 349 -0.51 -4.11 -6.38
C PRO A 349 0.31 -3.75 -5.13
N PRO A 350 1.61 -3.46 -5.28
CA PRO A 350 2.45 -3.12 -4.15
C PRO A 350 2.05 -1.77 -3.56
N VAL A 351 2.20 -1.64 -2.25
CA VAL A 351 1.97 -0.37 -1.54
C VAL A 351 3.31 0.25 -1.14
N ARG A 352 3.46 1.55 -1.35
CA ARG A 352 4.62 2.30 -0.85
C ARG A 352 4.56 2.37 0.68
N MET A 353 5.71 2.32 1.36
CA MET A 353 5.77 2.37 2.82
C MET A 353 5.05 3.58 3.41
N SER A 354 5.18 4.77 2.80
CA SER A 354 4.48 5.98 3.22
C SER A 354 2.95 5.86 3.17
N MET A 355 2.41 5.16 2.17
CA MET A 355 0.97 4.92 2.07
C MET A 355 0.50 3.88 3.09
N LEU A 356 1.31 2.84 3.32
CA LEU A 356 1.03 1.84 4.36
C LEU A 356 0.99 2.46 5.76
N GLU A 357 1.96 3.32 6.09
CA GLU A 357 2.01 4.07 7.35
C GLU A 357 0.80 4.99 7.51
N LEU A 358 0.40 5.65 6.42
CA LEU A 358 -0.81 6.49 6.41
C LEU A 358 -2.08 5.66 6.68
N VAL A 359 -2.22 4.50 6.04
CA VAL A 359 -3.34 3.58 6.25
C VAL A 359 -3.36 3.08 7.70
N GLN A 360 -2.21 2.67 8.24
CA GLN A 360 -2.05 2.24 9.63
C GLN A 360 -2.49 3.35 10.59
N ALA A 361 -1.95 4.56 10.45
CA ALA A 361 -2.27 5.70 11.31
C ALA A 361 -3.74 6.11 11.23
N ALA A 362 -4.33 6.11 10.02
CA ALA A 362 -5.75 6.39 9.83
C ALA A 362 -6.63 5.32 10.49
N THR A 363 -6.25 4.04 10.38
CA THR A 363 -6.97 2.92 11.00
C THR A 363 -6.94 3.02 12.52
N VAL A 364 -5.78 3.31 13.11
CA VAL A 364 -5.62 3.55 14.56
C VAL A 364 -6.51 4.70 15.03
N ASN A 365 -6.54 5.81 14.28
CA ASN A 365 -7.38 6.96 14.62
C ASN A 365 -8.89 6.65 14.52
N TRP A 366 -9.32 5.88 13.52
CA TRP A 366 -10.71 5.42 13.43
C TRP A 366 -11.11 4.53 14.60
N LEU A 367 -10.27 3.54 14.94
CA LEU A 367 -10.50 2.67 16.10
C LEU A 367 -10.65 3.49 17.38
N ARG A 368 -9.74 4.45 17.64
CA ARG A 368 -9.81 5.34 18.81
C ARG A 368 -11.08 6.21 18.83
N ARG A 369 -11.41 6.85 17.71
CA ARG A 369 -12.58 7.74 17.61
C ARG A 369 -13.91 6.99 17.74
N SER A 370 -13.97 5.75 17.28
CA SER A 370 -15.17 4.90 17.34
C SER A 370 -15.30 4.16 18.68
N ALA A 371 -14.25 4.14 19.51
CA ALA A 371 -14.26 3.44 20.78
C ALA A 371 -15.01 4.20 21.87
N ALA A 372 -15.74 3.45 22.71
CA ALA A 372 -16.36 4.00 23.92
C ALA A 372 -15.37 4.11 25.10
N ASP A 373 -14.22 3.42 25.03
CA ASP A 373 -13.22 3.35 26.10
C ASP A 373 -11.82 3.04 25.55
N SER A 374 -10.83 3.07 26.46
CA SER A 374 -9.41 2.84 26.17
C SER A 374 -9.02 1.38 25.93
N LEU A 375 -9.97 0.44 25.97
CA LEU A 375 -9.70 -0.99 25.76
C LEU A 375 -9.95 -1.44 24.31
N VAL A 376 -10.10 -0.52 23.35
CA VAL A 376 -10.37 -0.85 21.95
C VAL A 376 -9.38 -1.85 21.34
N PHE A 377 -8.08 -1.67 21.59
CA PHE A 377 -7.05 -2.59 21.08
C PHE A 377 -7.06 -3.93 21.82
N VAL A 378 -7.37 -3.94 23.12
CA VAL A 378 -7.52 -5.20 23.87
C VAL A 378 -8.74 -5.98 23.37
N ARG A 379 -9.85 -5.30 23.08
CA ARG A 379 -11.03 -5.93 22.46
C ARG A 379 -10.75 -6.46 21.06
N LEU A 380 -9.98 -5.72 20.27
CA LEU A 380 -9.54 -6.14 18.94
C LEU A 380 -8.65 -7.40 19.02
N TYR A 381 -7.74 -7.47 19.99
CA TYR A 381 -6.95 -8.67 20.26
C TYR A 381 -7.84 -9.88 20.62
N SER A 382 -8.81 -9.67 21.51
CA SER A 382 -9.72 -10.71 21.96
C SER A 382 -10.70 -11.18 20.86
N SER A 383 -11.12 -10.30 19.95
CA SER A 383 -12.02 -10.69 18.85
C SER A 383 -11.36 -11.62 17.83
N LEU A 384 -10.03 -11.70 17.84
CA LEU A 384 -9.24 -12.57 16.96
C LEU A 384 -8.70 -13.81 17.69
N LYS A 385 -9.21 -14.11 18.88
CA LYS A 385 -8.73 -15.21 19.73
C LYS A 385 -8.79 -16.58 19.04
N GLU A 386 -9.80 -16.83 18.21
CA GLU A 386 -9.97 -18.11 17.51
C GLU A 386 -8.76 -18.46 16.61
N TRP A 387 -8.01 -17.46 16.14
CA TRP A 387 -6.87 -17.64 15.27
C TRP A 387 -5.55 -17.86 16.02
N GLY A 388 -5.49 -17.61 17.33
CA GLY A 388 -4.29 -17.84 18.13
C GLY A 388 -3.04 -17.17 17.55
N THR A 389 -2.01 -17.97 17.22
CA THR A 389 -0.78 -17.53 16.53
C THR A 389 -0.81 -17.79 15.02
N SER A 390 -1.93 -18.32 14.50
CA SER A 390 -2.11 -18.58 13.08
C SER A 390 -2.40 -17.29 12.31
N ARG A 391 -2.22 -17.37 10.99
CA ARG A 391 -2.59 -16.28 10.08
C ARG A 391 -4.11 -16.11 10.06
N ILE A 392 -4.57 -14.86 10.03
CA ILE A 392 -5.99 -14.53 10.01
C ILE A 392 -6.48 -14.52 8.55
N PRO A 393 -7.58 -15.22 8.20
CA PRO A 393 -8.21 -15.09 6.88
C PRO A 393 -8.66 -13.65 6.61
N ILE A 394 -8.54 -13.20 5.36
CA ILE A 394 -8.87 -11.81 5.00
C ILE A 394 -10.31 -11.42 5.36
N GLN A 395 -11.27 -12.36 5.25
CA GLN A 395 -12.67 -12.10 5.56
C GLN A 395 -12.89 -11.82 7.06
N ASP A 396 -12.27 -12.60 7.94
CA ASP A 396 -12.35 -12.39 9.39
C ASP A 396 -11.57 -11.15 9.81
N PHE A 397 -10.41 -10.89 9.18
CA PHE A 397 -9.63 -9.68 9.41
C PHE A 397 -10.46 -8.42 9.10
N VAL A 398 -10.97 -8.29 7.88
CA VAL A 398 -11.77 -7.12 7.47
C VAL A 398 -13.02 -6.97 8.34
N ARG A 399 -13.78 -8.06 8.54
CA ARG A 399 -14.99 -8.06 9.38
C ARG A 399 -14.71 -7.56 10.79
N THR A 400 -13.59 -7.98 11.37
CA THR A 400 -13.18 -7.57 12.71
C THR A 400 -12.94 -6.05 12.78
N PHE A 401 -12.24 -5.46 11.80
CA PHE A 401 -12.05 -4.01 11.75
C PHE A 401 -13.36 -3.24 11.52
N ARG A 402 -14.27 -3.76 10.69
CA ARG A 402 -15.61 -3.16 10.49
C ARG A 402 -16.40 -3.16 11.79
N ASN A 403 -16.40 -4.28 12.51
CA ASN A 403 -17.07 -4.41 13.81
C ASN A 403 -16.44 -3.52 14.89
N ALA A 404 -15.13 -3.27 14.80
CA ALA A 404 -14.41 -2.34 15.66
C ALA A 404 -14.62 -0.85 15.29
N GLY A 405 -15.43 -0.57 14.26
CA GLY A 405 -15.84 0.80 13.91
C GLY A 405 -14.97 1.48 12.85
N VAL A 406 -14.18 0.73 12.06
CA VAL A 406 -13.43 1.29 10.91
C VAL A 406 -14.34 1.32 9.68
N PRO A 407 -14.76 2.51 9.20
CA PRO A 407 -15.66 2.63 8.07
C PRO A 407 -15.01 2.14 6.77
N GLY A 408 -15.82 1.55 5.88
CA GLY A 408 -15.39 1.13 4.54
C GLY A 408 -15.45 2.25 3.50
N GLY A 409 -15.09 1.92 2.26
CA GLY A 409 -15.26 2.80 1.10
C GLY A 409 -14.27 3.96 1.01
N LEU A 410 -14.55 4.91 0.11
CA LEU A 410 -13.67 6.04 -0.18
C LEU A 410 -13.56 7.04 0.98
N THR A 411 -14.54 7.07 1.88
CA THR A 411 -14.55 7.94 3.07
C THR A 411 -13.91 7.27 4.30
N GLY A 412 -13.61 5.98 4.23
CA GLY A 412 -13.03 5.20 5.31
C GLY A 412 -11.70 4.57 4.95
N VAL A 413 -11.49 3.31 5.33
CA VAL A 413 -10.36 2.45 4.95
C VAL A 413 -10.91 1.35 4.04
N LEU A 414 -10.34 1.16 2.84
CA LEU A 414 -10.78 0.14 1.89
C LEU A 414 -10.37 -1.27 2.35
N ASP A 415 -11.02 -2.31 1.85
CA ASP A 415 -10.67 -3.68 2.22
C ASP A 415 -9.24 -4.05 1.74
N ILE A 416 -8.84 -3.56 0.57
CA ILE A 416 -7.47 -3.70 0.06
C ILE A 416 -6.43 -3.06 1.00
N GLU A 417 -6.77 -1.93 1.61
CA GLU A 417 -5.87 -1.23 2.53
C GLU A 417 -5.72 -2.00 3.84
N LEU A 418 -6.81 -2.61 4.33
CA LEU A 418 -6.76 -3.56 5.44
C LEU A 418 -5.99 -4.83 5.05
N GLU A 419 -6.10 -5.29 3.80
CA GLU A 419 -5.33 -6.43 3.30
C GLU A 419 -3.83 -6.13 3.30
N TRP A 420 -3.40 -4.92 2.92
CA TRP A 420 -2.00 -4.51 3.03
C TRP A 420 -1.49 -4.56 4.47
N LEU A 421 -2.28 -4.09 5.44
CA LEU A 421 -1.94 -4.22 6.86
C LEU A 421 -1.81 -5.69 7.27
N ARG A 422 -2.76 -6.54 6.87
CA ARG A 422 -2.73 -7.99 7.15
C ARG A 422 -1.51 -8.67 6.56
N LEU A 423 -1.10 -8.32 5.34
CA LEU A 423 0.09 -8.91 4.71
C LEU A 423 1.38 -8.58 5.48
N LYS A 424 1.41 -7.43 6.18
CA LYS A 424 2.54 -7.01 7.03
C LYS A 424 2.42 -7.50 8.46
N ALA A 425 1.20 -7.73 8.93
CA ALA A 425 0.87 -8.26 10.25
C ALA A 425 -0.15 -9.41 10.13
N PRO A 426 0.34 -10.62 9.80
CA PRO A 426 -0.55 -11.73 9.44
C PRO A 426 -1.23 -12.38 10.65
N THR A 427 -0.64 -12.27 11.84
CA THR A 427 -1.18 -12.82 13.08
C THR A 427 -1.81 -11.72 13.94
N ARG A 428 -2.63 -12.12 14.93
CA ARG A 428 -3.19 -11.14 15.88
C ARG A 428 -2.10 -10.41 16.68
N VAL A 429 -0.96 -11.06 16.95
CA VAL A 429 0.14 -10.45 17.72
C VAL A 429 0.83 -9.38 16.88
N ASP A 430 1.22 -9.73 15.66
CA ASP A 430 1.86 -8.79 14.73
C ASP A 430 0.94 -7.59 14.46
N LEU A 431 -0.38 -7.82 14.38
CA LEU A 431 -1.38 -6.79 14.13
C LEU A 431 -1.40 -5.75 15.23
N LEU A 432 -1.49 -6.19 16.49
CA LEU A 432 -1.55 -5.27 17.61
C LEU A 432 -0.19 -4.61 17.86
N LEU A 433 0.93 -5.31 17.63
CA LEU A 433 2.24 -4.67 17.64
C LEU A 433 2.31 -3.54 16.61
N MET A 434 1.88 -3.77 15.37
CA MET A 434 1.84 -2.75 14.34
C MET A 434 0.93 -1.58 14.75
N LEU A 435 -0.30 -1.83 15.18
CA LEU A 435 -1.26 -0.77 15.51
C LEU A 435 -0.92 0.01 16.79
N CYS A 436 -0.23 -0.61 17.75
CA CYS A 436 0.04 -0.02 19.05
C CYS A 436 1.46 0.56 19.18
N THR A 437 2.29 0.47 18.13
CA THR A 437 3.65 1.03 18.12
C THR A 437 3.82 2.14 17.06
N PRO A 438 4.75 3.10 17.25
CA PRO A 438 5.62 3.25 18.43
C PRO A 438 4.85 3.75 19.66
N VAL A 439 5.24 3.24 20.84
CA VAL A 439 4.71 3.70 22.13
C VAL A 439 5.47 4.95 22.56
N PRO A 440 4.80 6.01 23.05
CA PRO A 440 5.48 7.19 23.56
C PRO A 440 6.56 6.84 24.59
N ALA A 441 7.75 7.44 24.48
CA ALA A 441 8.90 7.11 25.32
C ALA A 441 8.60 7.25 26.83
N SER A 442 7.78 8.25 27.19
CA SER A 442 7.23 8.46 28.53
C SER A 442 6.49 7.21 29.05
N ARG A 443 5.58 6.66 28.25
CA ARG A 443 4.77 5.47 28.60
C ARG A 443 5.62 4.22 28.62
N THR A 444 6.55 4.05 27.68
CA THR A 444 7.50 2.94 27.68
C THR A 444 8.35 2.93 28.95
N ALA A 445 8.84 4.08 29.40
CA ALA A 445 9.60 4.20 30.65
C ALA A 445 8.75 3.83 31.87
N VAL A 446 7.47 4.22 31.90
CA VAL A 446 6.55 3.87 32.99
C VAL A 446 6.26 2.36 33.02
N ILE A 447 6.03 1.74 31.86
CA ILE A 447 5.80 0.29 31.73
C ILE A 447 7.04 -0.49 32.21
N ARG A 448 8.23 -0.07 31.78
CA ARG A 448 9.50 -0.69 32.20
C ARG A 448 9.74 -0.56 33.70
N LYS A 449 9.56 0.63 34.25
CA LYS A 449 9.67 0.86 35.70
C LYS A 449 8.66 0.05 36.51
N LEU A 450 7.47 -0.19 35.96
CA LEU A 450 6.49 -1.07 36.60
C LEU A 450 6.98 -2.52 36.61
N PHE A 451 7.52 -3.02 35.49
CA PHE A 451 8.07 -4.37 35.39
C PHE A 451 9.20 -4.60 36.39
N GLU A 452 10.21 -3.73 36.38
CA GLU A 452 11.37 -3.78 37.30
C GLU A 452 10.97 -3.77 38.79
N ARG A 453 9.81 -3.16 39.11
CA ARG A 453 9.30 -3.13 40.48
C ARG A 453 8.50 -4.35 40.89
N LEU A 454 7.90 -5.03 39.91
CA LEU A 454 7.16 -6.27 40.15
C LEU A 454 8.11 -7.48 40.14
N ASP A 455 9.22 -7.39 39.42
CA ASP A 455 10.33 -8.35 39.45
C ASP A 455 11.20 -8.09 40.69
N THR A 456 10.68 -8.47 41.87
CA THR A 456 11.37 -8.24 43.14
C THR A 456 12.60 -9.12 43.33
N ALA A 457 12.77 -10.16 42.51
CA ALA A 457 13.86 -11.12 42.59
C ALA A 457 14.97 -10.85 41.55
N ASP A 458 14.75 -9.89 40.63
CA ASP A 458 15.64 -9.57 39.50
C ASP A 458 15.88 -10.80 38.61
N GLU A 459 14.82 -11.58 38.39
CA GLU A 459 14.83 -12.83 37.62
C GLU A 459 14.52 -12.60 36.12
N GLY A 460 14.17 -11.37 35.73
CA GLY A 460 13.76 -11.03 34.38
C GLY A 460 12.30 -11.42 34.08
N CYS A 461 11.49 -11.72 35.11
CA CYS A 461 10.10 -12.15 34.96
C CYS A 461 9.21 -11.67 36.12
N VAL A 462 7.89 -11.70 35.92
CA VAL A 462 6.89 -11.32 36.91
C VAL A 462 5.85 -12.42 37.08
N HIS A 463 5.61 -12.87 38.32
CA HIS A 463 4.55 -13.83 38.62
C HIS A 463 3.14 -13.24 38.37
N GLY A 464 2.32 -13.94 37.58
CA GLY A 464 0.99 -13.49 37.17
C GLY A 464 0.06 -13.18 38.35
N ASP A 465 -0.02 -14.07 39.35
CA ASP A 465 -0.85 -13.87 40.54
C ASP A 465 -0.43 -12.65 41.37
N THR A 466 0.87 -12.38 41.45
CA THR A 466 1.40 -11.22 42.16
C THR A 466 1.08 -9.95 41.39
N TYR A 467 1.25 -9.98 40.08
CA TYR A 467 0.92 -8.88 39.18
C TYR A 467 -0.55 -8.46 39.28
N LEU A 468 -1.48 -9.43 39.20
CA LEU A 468 -2.93 -9.17 39.29
C LEU A 468 -3.35 -8.63 40.67
N ARG A 469 -2.81 -9.19 41.75
CA ARG A 469 -3.11 -8.74 43.13
C ARG A 469 -2.58 -7.34 43.42
N ARG A 470 -1.45 -6.95 42.82
CA ARG A 470 -0.85 -5.63 42.99
C ARG A 470 -1.60 -4.53 42.26
N PHE A 471 -2.38 -4.86 41.23
CA PHE A 471 -3.19 -3.88 40.53
C PHE A 471 -4.48 -3.57 41.31
N LEU A 472 -4.56 -2.38 41.89
CA LEU A 472 -5.65 -1.91 42.73
C LEU A 472 -6.29 -0.63 42.15
N PRO A 473 -7.21 -0.75 41.18
CA PRO A 473 -7.89 0.40 40.56
C PRO A 473 -8.56 1.36 41.54
N ASP A 474 -9.04 0.86 42.69
CA ASP A 474 -9.70 1.69 43.71
C ASP A 474 -8.79 2.73 44.35
N ARG A 475 -7.46 2.54 44.28
CA ARG A 475 -6.46 3.50 44.76
C ARG A 475 -6.24 4.68 43.82
N VAL A 476 -6.78 4.63 42.61
CA VAL A 476 -6.67 5.73 41.65
C VAL A 476 -7.56 6.89 42.10
N GLU A 477 -6.95 8.06 42.24
CA GLU A 477 -7.61 9.32 42.57
C GLU A 477 -8.30 9.90 41.33
N GLY A 478 -9.44 10.55 41.54
CA GLY A 478 -10.28 11.09 40.47
C GLY A 478 -11.28 10.06 39.92
N ALA A 479 -12.57 10.38 40.03
CA ALA A 479 -13.65 9.47 39.65
C ALA A 479 -13.66 9.13 38.14
N SER A 480 -13.22 10.06 37.28
CA SER A 480 -13.11 9.84 35.83
C SER A 480 -12.03 8.81 35.49
N VAL A 481 -10.80 9.00 35.98
CA VAL A 481 -9.69 8.07 35.76
C VAL A 481 -9.99 6.72 36.37
N ARG A 482 -10.52 6.66 37.60
CA ARG A 482 -10.90 5.39 38.24
C ARG A 482 -11.90 4.58 37.41
N ARG A 483 -12.92 5.22 36.82
CA ARG A 483 -13.89 4.54 35.94
C ARG A 483 -13.24 3.94 34.69
N LEU A 484 -12.16 4.55 34.19
CA LEU A 484 -11.39 4.00 33.06
C LEU A 484 -10.53 2.79 33.48
N VAL A 485 -9.94 2.83 34.67
CA VAL A 485 -8.96 1.82 35.13
C VAL A 485 -9.62 0.53 35.64
N VAL A 486 -10.82 0.58 36.20
CA VAL A 486 -11.52 -0.62 36.69
C VAL A 486 -11.68 -1.69 35.59
N PRO A 487 -12.18 -1.36 34.38
CA PRO A 487 -12.20 -2.30 33.26
C PRO A 487 -10.83 -2.87 32.87
N TRP A 488 -9.74 -2.11 33.05
CA TRP A 488 -8.40 -2.58 32.69
C TRP A 488 -7.97 -3.78 33.54
N LYS A 489 -8.36 -3.81 34.81
CA LYS A 489 -8.07 -4.96 35.69
C LYS A 489 -8.73 -6.23 35.18
N ASN A 490 -10.02 -6.16 34.85
CA ASN A 490 -10.74 -7.33 34.32
C ASN A 490 -10.14 -7.80 32.99
N ALA A 491 -9.75 -6.86 32.13
CA ALA A 491 -9.09 -7.17 30.86
C ALA A 491 -7.71 -7.81 31.07
N LEU A 492 -6.97 -7.33 32.08
CA LEU A 492 -5.67 -7.88 32.44
C LEU A 492 -5.79 -9.31 32.99
N GLU A 493 -6.75 -9.55 33.88
CA GLU A 493 -7.03 -10.89 34.43
C GLU A 493 -7.36 -11.88 33.31
N ALA A 494 -8.18 -11.47 32.34
CA ALA A 494 -8.49 -12.30 31.17
C ALA A 494 -7.26 -12.56 30.29
N TYR A 495 -6.39 -11.56 30.08
CA TYR A 495 -5.17 -11.70 29.31
C TYR A 495 -4.18 -12.66 29.98
N VAL A 496 -3.89 -12.47 31.27
CA VAL A 496 -2.99 -13.36 32.03
C VAL A 496 -3.55 -14.79 32.09
N GLY A 497 -4.86 -14.95 32.28
CA GLY A 497 -5.51 -16.25 32.28
C GLY A 497 -5.44 -16.98 30.92
N GLU A 498 -5.34 -16.25 29.80
CA GLU A 498 -5.18 -16.82 28.46
C GLU A 498 -3.75 -17.29 28.17
N LEU A 499 -2.73 -16.65 28.74
CA LEU A 499 -1.34 -17.01 28.47
C LEU A 499 -0.96 -18.40 29.00
N HIS A 500 -1.66 -18.88 30.04
CA HIS A 500 -1.35 -20.14 30.73
C HIS A 500 0.09 -20.22 31.29
N GLU A 501 0.74 -19.06 31.47
CA GLU A 501 2.07 -18.92 32.05
C GLU A 501 1.98 -18.50 33.52
N GLU A 502 2.79 -19.12 34.38
CA GLU A 502 2.88 -18.72 35.80
C GLU A 502 3.68 -17.42 35.98
N THR A 503 4.62 -17.16 35.07
CA THR A 503 5.52 -16.01 35.04
C THR A 503 5.53 -15.35 33.67
N LEU A 504 5.62 -14.01 33.65
CA LEU A 504 5.61 -13.22 32.44
C LEU A 504 6.97 -12.55 32.23
N GLU A 505 7.61 -12.81 31.11
CA GLU A 505 8.75 -12.02 30.64
C GLU A 505 8.30 -10.60 30.25
N TYR A 506 9.26 -9.68 30.14
CA TYR A 506 8.98 -8.27 29.84
C TYR A 506 8.13 -8.08 28.58
N GLU A 507 8.35 -8.88 27.53
CA GLU A 507 7.63 -8.74 26.26
C GLU A 507 6.14 -9.06 26.42
N LEU A 508 5.81 -10.19 27.05
CA LEU A 508 4.43 -10.60 27.33
C LEU A 508 3.74 -9.63 28.30
N PHE A 509 4.47 -9.12 29.28
CA PHE A 509 3.99 -8.12 30.21
C PHE A 509 3.70 -6.78 29.52
N ALA A 510 4.65 -6.26 28.74
CA ALA A 510 4.58 -4.95 28.11
C ALA A 510 3.53 -4.92 27.00
N TYR A 511 3.34 -6.04 26.30
CA TYR A 511 2.39 -6.17 25.21
C TYR A 511 0.95 -5.80 25.61
N PHE A 512 0.49 -6.24 26.79
CA PHE A 512 -0.82 -5.82 27.32
C PHE A 512 -0.89 -4.30 27.51
N TRP A 513 0.15 -3.71 28.11
CA TRP A 513 0.19 -2.27 28.37
C TRP A 513 0.34 -1.44 27.11
N TYR A 514 0.95 -1.97 26.05
CA TYR A 514 1.01 -1.30 24.75
C TYR A 514 -0.39 -1.18 24.15
N MET A 515 -1.22 -2.23 24.24
CA MET A 515 -2.62 -2.16 23.79
C MET A 515 -3.44 -1.14 24.58
N VAL A 516 -3.33 -1.15 25.92
CA VAL A 516 -4.03 -0.17 26.77
C VAL A 516 -3.52 1.25 26.49
N SER A 517 -2.20 1.43 26.42
CA SER A 517 -1.57 2.70 26.10
C SER A 517 -2.08 3.24 24.77
N ALA A 518 -2.10 2.43 23.72
CA ALA A 518 -2.58 2.86 22.42
C ALA A 518 -4.04 3.35 22.44
N GLY A 519 -4.87 2.89 23.38
CA GLY A 519 -6.25 3.36 23.54
C GLY A 519 -6.42 4.62 24.40
N VAL A 520 -5.38 5.12 25.07
CA VAL A 520 -5.46 6.31 25.95
C VAL A 520 -4.96 7.56 25.23
N GLU A 521 -5.79 8.61 25.24
CA GLU A 521 -5.57 9.87 24.51
C GLU A 521 -4.34 10.64 25.01
N ASP A 522 -4.16 10.79 26.33
CA ASP A 522 -3.10 11.61 26.91
C ASP A 522 -2.14 10.82 27.84
N ASP A 523 -0.85 11.22 27.81
CA ASP A 523 0.22 10.61 28.62
C ASP A 523 0.00 10.71 30.15
N PRO A 524 -0.47 11.85 30.70
CA PRO A 524 -0.75 11.97 32.12
C PRO A 524 -1.78 10.94 32.62
N THR A 525 -2.90 10.75 31.92
CA THR A 525 -3.93 9.79 32.32
C THR A 525 -3.37 8.37 32.43
N PHE A 526 -2.64 7.90 31.41
CA PHE A 526 -2.01 6.58 31.44
C PHE A 526 -1.01 6.47 32.60
N THR A 527 -0.13 7.46 32.74
CA THR A 527 0.92 7.45 33.75
C THR A 527 0.35 7.44 35.17
N MET A 528 -0.63 8.31 35.46
CA MET A 528 -1.28 8.36 36.78
C MET A 528 -2.03 7.07 37.10
N ALA A 529 -2.75 6.51 36.14
CA ALA A 529 -3.46 5.24 36.30
C ALA A 529 -2.52 4.11 36.71
N ILE A 530 -1.38 3.98 36.03
CA ILE A 530 -0.36 2.98 36.36
C ILE A 530 0.27 3.29 37.71
N TRP A 531 0.67 4.54 37.96
CA TRP A 531 1.36 4.91 39.18
C TRP A 531 0.52 4.71 40.44
N GLN A 532 -0.73 5.15 40.43
CA GLN A 532 -1.63 5.03 41.57
C GLN A 532 -2.19 3.61 41.68
N GLY A 533 -2.54 2.98 40.56
CA GLY A 533 -3.10 1.63 40.52
C GLY A 533 -2.14 0.56 41.07
N PHE A 534 -0.83 0.73 40.87
CA PHE A 534 0.19 -0.17 41.43
C PHE A 534 0.90 0.39 42.68
N GLY A 535 0.56 1.60 43.13
CA GLY A 535 1.21 2.23 44.28
C GLY A 535 2.67 2.62 44.05
N LEU A 536 3.05 2.96 42.81
CA LEU A 536 4.40 3.36 42.43
C LEU A 536 4.86 4.69 43.06
N ALA A 537 3.94 5.52 43.56
CA ALA A 537 4.22 6.82 44.16
C ALA A 537 4.56 6.77 45.68
N ASP A 538 4.26 5.66 46.37
CA ASP A 538 4.25 5.60 47.85
C ASP A 538 5.64 5.46 48.53
N ASP A 539 6.74 5.47 47.79
CA ASP A 539 8.07 5.14 48.34
C ASP A 539 8.85 6.30 48.99
N SER A 540 8.35 7.54 48.97
CA SER A 540 9.01 8.62 49.73
C SER A 540 8.84 8.50 51.25
N ARG A 541 8.11 7.48 51.75
CA ARG A 541 7.95 7.19 53.20
C ARG A 541 8.72 5.98 53.72
N ARG A 542 9.23 5.08 52.88
CA ARG A 542 9.96 3.87 53.35
C ARG A 542 11.43 4.13 53.68
N LEU A 543 12.01 5.23 53.22
CA LEU A 543 13.39 5.65 53.56
C LEU A 543 13.52 6.46 54.87
N ARG A 544 12.44 6.64 55.65
CA ARG A 544 12.46 7.41 56.92
C ARG A 544 12.28 6.58 58.19
N ARG A 545 12.39 5.26 58.11
CA ARG A 545 12.51 4.38 59.28
C ARG A 545 13.62 3.36 59.05
N GLY A 546 14.85 3.88 58.98
CA GLY A 546 16.08 3.14 59.25
C GLY A 546 16.64 3.65 60.57
#